data_AF-A0A2V9AT02-F1
#
_entry.id   AF-A0A2V9AT02-F1
#
_cell.length_a   1.000
_cell.length_b   1.000
_cell.length_c   1.000
_cell.angle_alpha   90.00
_cell.angle_beta   90.00
_cell.angle_gamma   90.00
#
_symmetry.space_group_name_H-M   'P 1'
#
loop_
_entity.id
_entity.type
_entity.pdbx_description
1 polymer ?
#
loop_
_entity_poly.entity_id
_entity_poly.type
_entity_poly.pdbx_seq_one_letter_code
_entity_poly.pdbx_strand_id
1 'polypeptide(L)'
;MKKITLTLFALSLISVPSAVSQTLTNESASLAASSAQRSSTPTLFPHNWIRGYTDFAVAPSHNEPDLGRCMFPQPGNAGGTTSQCTAYARYLFSGYLEIQPLARTPARHLFLFFEPRFSFGRNIPQLSYEESMEPIAYDRSIGGGFILPRNFELRVTQHQVDYLGRYGRTLGPADLHTTGPYGLYTTVSVRWSFGGYGRNGASQAY
;
A
#
# COMPACT_ATOMS: atom_id res chain seq x y z
N MET A 1 50.89 -35.88 -2.92
CA MET A 1 51.94 -35.04 -3.53
C MET A 1 51.94 -33.68 -2.83
N LYS A 2 53.14 -33.14 -2.60
CA LYS A 2 53.52 -32.16 -1.56
C LYS A 2 52.86 -30.78 -1.68
N LYS A 3 52.56 -30.19 -0.51
CA LYS A 3 52.29 -28.77 -0.24
C LYS A 3 53.51 -27.93 -0.61
N ILE A 4 53.33 -26.78 -1.25
CA ILE A 4 54.39 -25.76 -1.41
C ILE A 4 53.95 -24.49 -0.68
N THR A 5 54.79 -24.17 0.28
CA THR A 5 54.69 -23.14 1.29
C THR A 5 55.43 -21.88 0.85
N LEU A 6 54.86 -20.75 1.23
CA LEU A 6 55.43 -19.43 1.51
C LEU A 6 56.94 -19.40 1.88
N THR A 7 57.71 -18.49 1.28
CA THR A 7 58.97 -17.84 1.77
C THR A 7 59.17 -16.57 0.90
N LEU A 8 59.16 -15.31 1.33
CA LEU A 8 59.81 -14.50 2.39
C LEU A 8 61.31 -14.19 2.14
N PHE A 9 61.63 -12.89 2.21
CA PHE A 9 62.93 -12.19 2.32
C PHE A 9 63.72 -11.77 1.05
N ALA A 10 63.72 -10.46 0.78
CA ALA A 10 64.91 -9.62 0.93
C ALA A 10 64.54 -8.12 0.98
N LEU A 11 64.69 -7.52 2.17
CA LEU A 11 64.73 -6.09 2.41
C LEU A 11 66.03 -5.49 1.84
N SER A 12 65.96 -4.29 1.27
CA SER A 12 66.67 -3.11 1.79
C SER A 12 66.55 -1.93 0.81
N LEU A 13 65.96 -0.84 1.29
CA LEU A 13 66.54 0.50 1.18
C LEU A 13 65.82 1.39 2.20
N ILE A 14 66.60 1.78 3.20
CA ILE A 14 66.25 2.66 4.30
C ILE A 14 66.32 4.10 3.78
N SER A 15 65.28 4.90 4.00
CA SER A 15 65.43 6.31 4.35
C SER A 15 64.15 6.85 5.00
N VAL A 16 64.27 7.36 6.22
CA VAL A 16 63.29 8.10 7.02
C VAL A 16 64.10 9.16 7.77
N PRO A 17 63.56 10.32 8.18
CA PRO A 17 62.66 11.26 7.52
C PRO A 17 63.29 12.67 7.46
N SER A 18 62.64 13.65 6.85
CA SER A 18 62.80 15.06 7.25
C SER A 18 61.44 15.72 7.23
N ALA A 19 61.02 16.15 8.43
CA ALA A 19 59.77 16.84 8.67
C ALA A 19 59.69 18.14 7.86
N VAL A 20 58.62 18.32 7.10
CA VAL A 20 58.19 19.63 6.59
C VAL A 20 56.74 19.82 6.99
N SER A 21 56.51 20.93 7.69
CA SER A 21 55.29 21.35 8.35
C SER A 21 54.04 21.25 7.49
N GLN A 22 53.00 20.67 8.10
CA GLN A 22 51.62 20.69 7.64
C GLN A 22 51.01 22.06 7.91
N THR A 23 50.96 22.93 6.90
CA THR A 23 50.05 24.09 6.94
C THR A 23 49.65 24.38 5.50
N LEU A 24 48.61 23.69 4.99
CA LEU A 24 47.80 24.02 3.79
C LEU A 24 46.86 22.85 3.41
N THR A 25 46.18 22.22 4.36
CA THR A 25 45.21 21.12 4.06
C THR A 25 43.93 21.14 4.90
N ASN A 26 43.73 22.12 5.79
CA ASN A 26 42.54 22.14 6.64
C ASN A 26 41.27 22.68 5.95
N GLU A 27 41.38 23.52 4.91
CA GLU A 27 40.19 24.02 4.19
C GLU A 27 39.67 23.02 3.13
N SER A 28 40.56 22.26 2.49
CA SER A 28 40.17 21.23 1.54
C SER A 28 39.64 19.96 2.23
N ALA A 29 40.12 19.65 3.44
CA ALA A 29 39.58 18.57 4.26
C ALA A 29 38.20 18.89 4.86
N SER A 30 37.92 20.14 5.24
CA SER A 30 36.60 20.54 5.74
C SER A 30 35.54 20.58 4.63
N LEU A 31 35.91 21.01 3.41
CA LEU A 31 35.04 20.95 2.23
C LEU A 31 34.84 19.52 1.72
N ALA A 32 35.87 18.67 1.75
CA ALA A 32 35.76 17.26 1.40
C ALA A 32 34.96 16.46 2.45
N ALA A 33 35.14 16.73 3.74
CA ALA A 33 34.33 16.12 4.81
C ALA A 33 32.86 16.56 4.75
N SER A 34 32.59 17.81 4.33
CA SER A 34 31.23 18.30 4.07
C SER A 34 30.58 17.63 2.85
N SER A 35 31.38 17.21 1.86
CA SER A 35 30.90 16.48 0.66
C SER A 35 30.80 14.96 0.83
N ALA A 36 31.55 14.39 1.79
CA ALA A 36 31.49 12.97 2.17
C ALA A 36 30.23 12.65 2.99
N GLN A 37 29.55 13.68 3.49
CA GLN A 37 28.22 13.58 4.08
C GLN A 37 27.11 13.53 3.00
N ARG A 38 27.36 12.97 1.81
CA ARG A 38 26.26 12.49 0.96
C ARG A 38 25.73 11.23 1.62
N SER A 39 24.72 11.41 2.47
CA SER A 39 23.88 10.36 3.04
C SER A 39 23.75 9.21 2.04
N SER A 40 24.43 8.09 2.31
CA SER A 40 24.37 6.93 1.43
C SER A 40 22.92 6.45 1.42
N THR A 41 22.19 6.64 0.33
CA THR A 41 20.81 6.15 0.23
C THR A 41 20.82 4.64 0.49
N PRO A 42 20.08 4.15 1.50
CA PRO A 42 20.07 2.72 1.83
C PRO A 42 19.54 1.91 0.63
N THR A 43 20.06 0.70 0.44
CA THR A 43 19.67 -0.21 -0.66
C THR A 43 18.26 -0.78 -0.47
N LEU A 44 17.89 -1.02 0.78
CA LEU A 44 16.58 -1.49 1.23
C LEU A 44 15.93 -0.42 2.09
N PHE A 45 14.60 -0.36 2.05
CA PHE A 45 13.77 0.55 2.86
C PHE A 45 14.19 2.02 2.72
N PRO A 46 14.03 2.61 1.52
CA PRO A 46 14.25 4.04 1.33
C PRO A 46 13.36 4.88 2.26
N HIS A 47 13.66 6.17 2.39
CA HIS A 47 12.73 7.08 3.06
C HIS A 47 11.34 7.00 2.40
N ASN A 48 10.27 6.94 3.19
CA ASN A 48 8.89 6.70 2.72
C ASN A 48 8.66 5.35 2.01
N TRP A 49 9.43 4.30 2.35
CA TRP A 49 9.19 2.94 1.85
C TRP A 49 7.82 2.37 2.23
N ILE A 50 7.19 2.91 3.28
CA ILE A 50 5.77 2.74 3.58
C ILE A 50 5.10 4.10 3.45
N ARG A 51 3.97 4.13 2.73
CA ARG A 51 3.12 5.30 2.61
C ARG A 51 1.67 4.89 2.52
N GLY A 52 0.76 5.79 2.88
CA GLY A 52 -0.65 5.43 2.91
C GLY A 52 -1.53 6.55 3.45
N TYR A 53 -2.81 6.24 3.53
CA TYR A 53 -3.82 7.05 4.19
C TYR A 53 -4.87 6.15 4.83
N THR A 54 -5.60 6.73 5.77
CA THR A 54 -6.87 6.18 6.26
C THR A 54 -7.93 7.25 6.12
N ASP A 55 -9.14 6.83 5.83
CA ASP A 55 -10.28 7.70 5.61
C ASP A 55 -11.49 7.17 6.37
N PHE A 56 -12.28 8.09 6.91
CA PHE A 56 -13.52 7.79 7.60
C PHE A 56 -14.62 8.64 7.01
N ALA A 57 -15.62 7.98 6.44
CA ALA A 57 -16.76 8.61 5.80
C ALA A 57 -18.06 8.20 6.48
N VAL A 58 -18.99 9.14 6.52
CA VAL A 58 -20.35 8.93 7.00
C VAL A 58 -21.32 9.26 5.86
N ALA A 59 -22.09 8.27 5.45
CA ALA A 59 -23.15 8.47 4.47
C ALA A 59 -24.35 9.15 5.13
N PRO A 60 -24.90 10.23 4.53
CA PRO A 60 -26.11 10.84 5.04
C PRO A 60 -27.30 9.89 4.86
N SER A 61 -28.35 10.09 5.65
CA SER A 61 -29.58 9.31 5.55
C SER A 61 -30.13 9.36 4.12
N HIS A 62 -30.60 8.21 3.62
CA HIS A 62 -31.10 8.03 2.25
C HIS A 62 -30.04 7.98 1.14
N ASN A 63 -28.74 8.02 1.47
CA ASN A 63 -27.65 7.85 0.52
C ASN A 63 -26.64 6.79 0.99
N GLU A 64 -27.09 5.83 1.79
CA GLU A 64 -26.27 4.72 2.25
C GLU A 64 -25.90 3.79 1.08
N PRO A 65 -24.61 3.51 0.83
CA PRO A 65 -24.21 2.52 -0.17
C PRO A 65 -24.74 1.12 0.19
N ASP A 66 -25.35 0.46 -0.79
CA ASP A 66 -25.66 -0.96 -0.77
C ASP A 66 -24.42 -1.76 -1.17
N LEU A 67 -24.07 -2.76 -0.35
CA LEU A 67 -22.98 -3.68 -0.66
C LEU A 67 -23.38 -4.78 -1.65
N GLY A 68 -24.62 -4.78 -2.16
CA GLY A 68 -25.03 -5.63 -3.28
C GLY A 68 -25.03 -7.12 -2.93
N ARG A 69 -25.35 -7.44 -1.67
CA ARG A 69 -25.22 -8.80 -1.14
C ARG A 69 -26.24 -9.77 -1.70
N CYS A 70 -27.44 -9.31 -2.01
CA CYS A 70 -28.50 -10.17 -2.48
C CYS A 70 -28.85 -9.85 -3.93
N MET A 71 -29.31 -10.87 -4.67
CA MET A 71 -29.68 -10.74 -6.06
C MET A 71 -30.83 -9.75 -6.28
N PHE A 72 -30.80 -9.09 -7.43
CA PHE A 72 -31.88 -8.24 -7.91
C PHE A 72 -32.55 -8.89 -9.13
N PRO A 73 -33.90 -8.92 -9.23
CA PRO A 73 -34.86 -8.44 -8.23
C PRO A 73 -34.88 -9.30 -6.97
N GLN A 74 -35.08 -8.67 -5.81
CA GLN A 74 -35.17 -9.38 -4.53
C GLN A 74 -36.46 -10.24 -4.52
N PRO A 75 -36.43 -11.48 -4.03
CA PRO A 75 -37.65 -12.27 -3.87
C PRO A 75 -38.62 -11.52 -2.94
N GLY A 76 -39.93 -11.65 -3.15
CA GLY A 76 -40.95 -10.87 -2.42
C GLY A 76 -40.88 -10.94 -0.89
N ASN A 77 -40.23 -11.97 -0.34
CA ASN A 77 -40.01 -12.17 1.10
C ASN A 77 -38.73 -11.48 1.64
N ALA A 78 -37.92 -10.89 0.76
CA ALA A 78 -36.71 -10.14 1.08
C ALA A 78 -36.94 -8.61 1.04
N GLY A 79 -38.19 -8.15 1.05
CA GLY A 79 -38.55 -6.75 1.29
C GLY A 79 -38.98 -6.51 2.74
N GLY A 80 -38.87 -5.27 3.22
CA GLY A 80 -39.37 -4.84 4.54
C GLY A 80 -38.31 -4.78 5.66
N THR A 81 -38.73 -4.34 6.85
CA THR A 81 -37.87 -4.15 8.04
C THR A 81 -37.21 -5.44 8.55
N THR A 82 -37.72 -6.60 8.14
CA THR A 82 -37.22 -7.92 8.51
C THR A 82 -36.34 -8.56 7.44
N SER A 83 -36.12 -7.89 6.31
CA SER A 83 -35.29 -8.40 5.24
C SER A 83 -33.84 -8.53 5.68
N GLN A 84 -33.38 -9.79 5.71
CA GLN A 84 -31.98 -10.13 6.00
C GLN A 84 -31.01 -9.61 4.92
N CYS A 85 -31.53 -9.19 3.77
CA CYS A 85 -30.77 -8.74 2.60
C CYS A 85 -30.45 -7.23 2.57
N THR A 86 -30.66 -6.50 3.67
CA THR A 86 -30.48 -5.04 3.75
C THR A 86 -29.06 -4.67 4.18
N ALA A 87 -28.06 -4.72 3.30
CA ALA A 87 -26.66 -4.45 3.62
C ALA A 87 -26.23 -3.00 3.33
N TYR A 88 -26.95 -2.02 3.90
CA TYR A 88 -26.68 -0.60 3.69
C TYR A 88 -25.71 -0.05 4.73
N ALA A 89 -24.55 0.42 4.28
CA ALA A 89 -23.51 0.95 5.16
C ALA A 89 -23.67 2.45 5.38
N ARG A 90 -23.62 2.90 6.64
CA ARG A 90 -23.62 4.33 7.00
C ARG A 90 -22.22 4.82 7.33
N TYR A 91 -21.42 4.00 8.02
CA TYR A 91 -20.07 4.35 8.40
C TYR A 91 -19.09 3.51 7.58
N LEU A 92 -18.13 4.18 6.96
CA LEU A 92 -17.15 3.57 6.09
C LEU A 92 -15.77 3.96 6.62
N PHE A 93 -14.98 2.96 6.98
CA PHE A 93 -13.58 3.17 7.33
C PHE A 93 -12.71 2.51 6.27
N SER A 94 -11.91 3.30 5.57
CA SER A 94 -11.06 2.80 4.49
C SER A 94 -9.60 3.19 4.69
N GLY A 95 -8.71 2.50 3.99
CA GLY A 95 -7.32 2.87 3.95
C GLY A 95 -6.66 2.46 2.66
N TYR A 96 -5.44 2.96 2.49
CA TYR A 96 -4.52 2.58 1.45
C TYR A 96 -3.14 2.50 2.08
N LEU A 97 -2.46 1.40 1.87
CA LEU A 97 -1.08 1.17 2.28
C LEU A 97 -0.29 0.77 1.05
N GLU A 98 0.87 1.37 0.86
CA GLU A 98 1.79 1.04 -0.21
C GLU A 98 3.19 0.83 0.36
N ILE A 99 3.83 -0.24 -0.13
CA ILE A 99 5.13 -0.70 0.35
C ILE A 99 6.08 -0.80 -0.85
N GLN A 100 7.19 -0.07 -0.75
CA GLN A 100 8.28 -0.01 -1.74
C GLN A 100 9.62 -0.31 -1.07
N PRO A 101 9.98 -1.59 -0.89
CA PRO A 101 11.13 -1.96 -0.08
C PRO A 101 12.48 -1.71 -0.77
N LEU A 102 12.51 -1.47 -2.08
CA LEU A 102 13.74 -1.43 -2.89
C LEU A 102 14.05 0.00 -3.35
N ALA A 103 15.25 0.50 -3.05
CA ALA A 103 15.65 1.87 -3.39
C ALA A 103 16.53 1.96 -4.65
N ARG A 104 17.49 1.03 -4.77
CA ARG A 104 18.61 1.14 -5.75
C ARG A 104 18.52 0.17 -6.93
N THR A 105 17.67 -0.84 -6.86
CA THR A 105 17.55 -1.85 -7.93
C THR A 105 16.55 -1.41 -9.00
N PRO A 106 16.55 -1.99 -10.21
CA PRO A 106 15.49 -1.73 -11.21
C PRO A 106 14.08 -2.06 -10.68
N ALA A 107 14.00 -2.92 -9.67
CA ALA A 107 12.79 -3.24 -8.93
C ALA A 107 12.31 -2.12 -7.98
N ARG A 108 12.98 -0.97 -7.91
CA ARG A 108 12.50 0.23 -7.19
C ARG A 108 11.14 0.76 -7.69
N HIS A 109 10.77 0.37 -8.90
CA HIS A 109 9.50 0.73 -9.52
C HIS A 109 8.37 -0.25 -9.16
N LEU A 110 8.69 -1.37 -8.51
CA LEU A 110 7.70 -2.31 -8.00
C LEU A 110 7.19 -1.86 -6.64
N PHE A 111 5.88 -1.89 -6.48
CA PHE A 111 5.23 -1.61 -5.21
C PHE A 111 4.16 -2.65 -4.92
N LEU A 112 3.95 -2.92 -3.64
CA LEU A 112 2.81 -3.69 -3.16
C LEU A 112 1.83 -2.71 -2.53
N PHE A 113 0.55 -2.94 -2.70
CA PHE A 113 -0.48 -2.13 -2.08
C PHE A 113 -1.56 -2.99 -1.43
N PHE A 114 -2.18 -2.40 -0.42
CA PHE A 114 -3.24 -2.99 0.37
C PHE A 114 -4.28 -1.92 0.70
N GLU A 115 -5.53 -2.15 0.30
CA GLU A 115 -6.64 -1.23 0.49
C GLU A 115 -7.73 -1.92 1.32
N PRO A 116 -7.73 -1.75 2.66
CA PRO A 116 -8.79 -2.25 3.51
C PRO A 116 -9.99 -1.29 3.51
N ARG A 117 -11.20 -1.84 3.57
CA ARG A 117 -12.47 -1.12 3.67
C ARG A 117 -13.41 -1.85 4.61
N PHE A 118 -13.84 -1.18 5.67
CA PHE A 118 -14.80 -1.69 6.64
C PHE A 118 -16.10 -0.92 6.51
N SER A 119 -17.18 -1.66 6.39
CA SER A 119 -18.53 -1.12 6.26
C SER A 119 -19.35 -1.44 7.50
N PHE A 120 -19.96 -0.43 8.09
CA PHE A 120 -20.80 -0.54 9.28
C PHE A 120 -22.14 0.15 9.06
N GLY A 121 -23.19 -0.39 9.67
CA GLY A 121 -24.52 0.17 9.58
C GLY A 121 -25.61 -0.84 9.93
N ARG A 122 -26.77 -0.31 10.31
CA ARG A 122 -28.00 -1.08 10.47
C ARG A 122 -29.21 -0.32 9.92
N ASN A 123 -29.03 0.31 8.76
CA ASN A 123 -30.09 1.10 8.14
C ASN A 123 -30.84 0.30 7.09
N ILE A 124 -32.16 0.50 7.07
CA ILE A 124 -33.03 0.03 6.01
C ILE A 124 -33.64 1.30 5.40
N PRO A 125 -33.23 1.69 4.18
CA PRO A 125 -33.71 2.90 3.55
C PRO A 125 -35.24 2.99 3.61
N GLN A 126 -35.74 4.16 3.98
CA GLN A 126 -37.16 4.51 4.10
C GLN A 126 -37.96 3.76 5.17
N LEU A 127 -37.36 2.81 5.89
CA LEU A 127 -38.05 1.97 6.88
C LEU A 127 -37.47 2.12 8.28
N SER A 128 -36.15 2.12 8.44
CA SER A 128 -35.49 2.25 9.74
C SER A 128 -34.12 2.89 9.58
N TYR A 129 -33.87 3.96 10.34
CA TYR A 129 -32.60 4.67 10.39
C TYR A 129 -31.99 4.53 11.78
N GLU A 130 -31.37 3.38 12.03
CA GLU A 130 -30.63 3.14 13.26
C GLU A 130 -29.18 3.60 13.04
N GLU A 131 -28.75 4.62 13.79
CA GLU A 131 -27.38 5.16 13.77
C GLU A 131 -26.33 4.20 14.36
N SER A 132 -26.54 2.90 14.20
CA SER A 132 -25.72 1.81 14.73
C SER A 132 -24.48 1.56 13.87
N MET A 133 -23.34 1.33 14.53
CA MET A 133 -22.08 0.90 13.93
C MET A 133 -21.96 -0.64 13.90
N GLU A 134 -23.03 -1.34 13.53
CA GLU A 134 -22.98 -2.81 13.41
C GLU A 134 -22.08 -3.21 12.23
N PRO A 135 -21.11 -4.13 12.40
CA PRO A 135 -20.23 -4.55 11.31
C PRO A 135 -20.99 -5.32 10.24
N ILE A 136 -20.85 -4.86 8.99
CA ILE A 136 -21.51 -5.48 7.83
C ILE A 136 -20.49 -6.30 7.03
N ALA A 137 -19.39 -5.67 6.63
CA ALA A 137 -18.42 -6.30 5.74
C ALA A 137 -17.02 -5.70 5.88
N TYR A 138 -16.05 -6.53 5.53
CA TYR A 138 -14.66 -6.17 5.34
C TYR A 138 -14.26 -6.49 3.90
N ASP A 139 -14.08 -5.43 3.11
CA ASP A 139 -13.51 -5.44 1.77
C ASP A 139 -12.00 -5.27 1.89
N ARG A 140 -11.27 -6.14 1.19
CA ARG A 140 -9.83 -6.04 1.03
C ARG A 140 -9.46 -6.11 -0.45
N SER A 141 -8.68 -5.13 -0.87
CA SER A 141 -7.99 -5.17 -2.16
C SER A 141 -6.49 -5.24 -1.94
N ILE A 142 -5.87 -6.31 -2.43
CA ILE A 142 -4.42 -6.54 -2.31
C ILE A 142 -3.84 -6.63 -3.71
N GLY A 143 -2.69 -6.01 -3.94
CA GLY A 143 -2.09 -6.08 -5.25
C GLY A 143 -0.65 -5.64 -5.32
N GLY A 144 -0.12 -5.77 -6.53
CA GLY A 144 1.19 -5.29 -6.90
C GLY A 144 1.09 -4.37 -8.11
N GLY A 145 2.00 -3.42 -8.20
CA GLY A 145 2.08 -2.52 -9.34
C GLY A 145 3.51 -2.20 -9.75
N PHE A 146 3.61 -1.64 -10.95
CA PHE A 146 4.86 -1.19 -11.54
C PHE A 146 4.70 0.24 -12.04
N ILE A 147 5.62 1.11 -11.64
CA ILE A 147 5.66 2.52 -12.04
C ILE A 147 6.34 2.62 -13.41
N LEU A 148 5.60 3.16 -14.38
CA LEU A 148 6.05 3.43 -15.74
C LEU A 148 6.44 4.91 -15.90
N PRO A 149 7.24 5.25 -16.93
CA PRO A 149 7.52 6.64 -17.28
C PRO A 149 6.23 7.43 -17.56
N ARG A 150 6.29 8.77 -17.44
CA ARG A 150 5.17 9.69 -17.71
C ARG A 150 3.96 9.52 -16.76
N ASN A 151 4.22 9.14 -15.51
CA ASN A 151 3.22 9.01 -14.44
C ASN A 151 2.16 7.94 -14.72
N PHE A 152 2.53 6.88 -15.42
CA PHE A 152 1.68 5.69 -15.58
C PHE A 152 2.03 4.65 -14.51
N GLU A 153 1.02 3.92 -14.04
CA GLU A 153 1.16 2.81 -13.12
C GLU A 153 0.37 1.64 -13.66
N LEU A 154 1.01 0.48 -13.84
CA LEU A 154 0.33 -0.78 -14.12
C LEU A 154 0.07 -1.49 -12.80
N ARG A 155 -1.14 -1.96 -12.56
CA ARG A 155 -1.54 -2.59 -11.31
C ARG A 155 -2.31 -3.88 -11.56
N VAL A 156 -2.02 -4.89 -10.76
CA VAL A 156 -2.82 -6.11 -10.65
C VAL A 156 -3.38 -6.14 -9.24
N THR A 157 -4.71 -6.25 -9.13
CA THR A 157 -5.43 -6.18 -7.86
C THR A 157 -6.30 -7.39 -7.70
N GLN A 158 -6.21 -8.06 -6.55
CA GLN A 158 -7.16 -9.04 -6.08
C GLN A 158 -8.09 -8.36 -5.07
N HIS A 159 -9.38 -8.32 -5.37
CA HIS A 159 -10.42 -7.85 -4.47
C HIS A 159 -11.16 -9.05 -3.85
N GLN A 160 -11.49 -8.95 -2.57
CA GLN A 160 -12.31 -9.90 -1.84
C GLN A 160 -13.12 -9.20 -0.76
N VAL A 161 -14.37 -9.62 -0.58
CA VAL A 161 -15.20 -9.20 0.55
C VAL A 161 -15.49 -10.37 1.48
N ASP A 162 -15.24 -10.12 2.76
CA ASP A 162 -15.58 -11.00 3.86
C ASP A 162 -16.70 -10.34 4.68
N TYR A 163 -17.88 -10.94 4.70
CA TYR A 163 -19.02 -10.38 5.44
C TYR A 163 -18.96 -10.73 6.93
N LEU A 164 -19.44 -9.81 7.76
CA LEU A 164 -19.30 -9.85 9.22
C LEU A 164 -20.67 -9.76 9.92
N GLY A 165 -20.67 -10.03 11.23
CA GLY A 165 -21.86 -9.87 12.07
C GLY A 165 -23.03 -10.74 11.61
N ARG A 166 -24.23 -10.16 11.54
CA ARG A 166 -25.45 -10.83 11.05
C ARG A 166 -25.33 -11.35 9.61
N TYR A 167 -24.43 -10.76 8.84
CA TYR A 167 -24.14 -11.12 7.46
C TYR A 167 -23.10 -12.25 7.36
N GLY A 168 -22.48 -12.72 8.45
CA GLY A 168 -21.53 -13.85 8.36
C GLY A 168 -22.13 -15.18 7.88
N ARG A 169 -23.47 -15.30 7.86
CA ARG A 169 -24.20 -16.53 7.49
C ARG A 169 -24.92 -16.36 6.17
N THR A 170 -25.30 -17.47 5.53
CA THR A 170 -26.16 -17.46 4.35
C THR A 170 -27.52 -16.84 4.68
N LEU A 171 -27.92 -15.83 3.91
CA LEU A 171 -29.16 -15.06 4.14
C LEU A 171 -30.38 -15.65 3.40
N GLY A 172 -30.22 -16.81 2.78
CA GLY A 172 -31.25 -17.52 2.04
C GLY A 172 -30.94 -17.64 0.55
N PRO A 173 -31.93 -18.06 -0.27
CA PRO A 173 -31.72 -18.38 -1.68
C PRO A 173 -31.28 -17.19 -2.55
N ALA A 174 -31.49 -15.96 -2.09
CA ALA A 174 -31.11 -14.75 -2.78
C ALA A 174 -29.73 -14.21 -2.40
N ASP A 175 -29.04 -14.85 -1.44
CA ASP A 175 -27.71 -14.42 -0.99
C ASP A 175 -26.66 -14.74 -2.07
N LEU A 176 -26.04 -13.71 -2.62
CA LEU A 176 -24.95 -13.86 -3.58
C LEU A 176 -23.61 -14.08 -2.88
N HIS A 177 -23.48 -13.78 -1.58
CA HIS A 177 -22.23 -13.92 -0.84
C HIS A 177 -21.01 -13.38 -1.65
N THR A 178 -20.02 -14.22 -1.96
CA THR A 178 -18.83 -13.88 -2.74
C THR A 178 -19.01 -13.98 -4.26
N THR A 179 -20.16 -14.45 -4.75
CA THR A 179 -20.51 -14.49 -6.18
C THR A 179 -21.21 -13.22 -6.66
N GLY A 180 -21.50 -12.29 -5.76
CA GLY A 180 -22.09 -11.00 -6.07
C GLY A 180 -21.12 -10.03 -6.77
N PRO A 181 -21.62 -8.86 -7.21
CA PRO A 181 -20.81 -7.83 -7.87
C PRO A 181 -19.70 -7.28 -6.97
N TYR A 182 -19.92 -7.28 -5.64
CA TYR A 182 -18.93 -6.95 -4.62
C TYR A 182 -18.12 -8.17 -4.15
N GLY A 183 -18.14 -9.27 -4.90
CA GLY A 183 -17.54 -10.54 -4.53
C GLY A 183 -16.02 -10.62 -4.75
N LEU A 184 -15.56 -11.80 -5.14
CA LEU A 184 -14.15 -12.06 -5.44
C LEU A 184 -13.85 -11.76 -6.90
N TYR A 185 -12.95 -10.82 -7.19
CA TYR A 185 -12.51 -10.54 -8.56
C TYR A 185 -11.06 -10.07 -8.63
N THR A 186 -10.45 -10.28 -9.80
CA THR A 186 -9.10 -9.83 -10.11
C THR A 186 -9.18 -8.78 -11.22
N THR A 187 -8.46 -7.66 -11.06
CA THR A 187 -8.38 -6.62 -12.08
C THR A 187 -6.95 -6.37 -12.51
N VAL A 188 -6.76 -6.05 -13.78
CA VAL A 188 -5.55 -5.45 -14.31
C VAL A 188 -5.91 -4.04 -14.74
N SER A 189 -5.21 -3.05 -14.20
CA SER A 189 -5.54 -1.64 -14.39
C SER A 189 -4.31 -0.81 -14.72
N VAL A 190 -4.54 0.29 -15.45
CA VAL A 190 -3.54 1.31 -15.70
C VAL A 190 -4.04 2.61 -15.08
N ARG A 191 -3.23 3.22 -14.22
CA ARG A 191 -3.50 4.52 -13.61
C ARG A 191 -2.57 5.56 -14.21
N TRP A 192 -3.11 6.72 -14.52
CA TRP A 192 -2.34 7.87 -14.98
C TRP A 192 -2.53 9.02 -13.99
N SER A 193 -1.42 9.55 -13.47
CA SER A 193 -1.42 10.64 -12.50
C SER A 193 -1.01 11.96 -13.16
N PHE A 194 -1.87 12.98 -13.07
CA PHE A 194 -1.64 14.33 -13.61
C PHE A 194 -1.49 15.37 -12.48
N GLY A 195 -1.09 16.60 -12.82
CA GLY A 195 -1.01 17.70 -11.86
C GLY A 195 0.08 17.55 -10.77
N GLY A 196 1.07 16.68 -10.98
CA GLY A 196 2.11 16.40 -9.98
C GLY A 196 1.65 15.51 -8.82
N TYR A 197 0.46 14.92 -8.91
CA TYR A 197 -0.04 13.97 -7.93
C TYR A 197 0.96 12.82 -7.74
N GLY A 198 1.30 12.51 -6.49
CA GLY A 198 2.27 11.44 -6.14
C GLY A 198 3.75 11.84 -6.15
N ARG A 199 4.11 13.09 -6.50
CA ARG A 199 5.52 13.56 -6.51
C ARG A 199 6.14 13.80 -5.13
N ASN A 200 5.35 13.75 -4.04
CA ASN A 200 5.82 14.06 -2.68
C ASN A 200 6.66 12.94 -2.01
N GLY A 201 7.07 11.90 -2.75
CA GLY A 201 7.92 10.84 -2.22
C GLY A 201 8.83 10.12 -3.22
N ALA A 202 8.69 10.38 -4.52
CA ALA A 202 9.63 9.88 -5.51
C ALA A 202 10.85 10.80 -5.55
N SER A 203 12.06 10.27 -5.31
CA SER A 203 13.29 11.04 -5.49
C SER A 203 13.30 11.64 -6.89
N GLN A 204 13.43 12.97 -7.01
CA GLN A 204 13.48 13.73 -8.26
C GLN A 204 14.74 13.46 -9.10
N ALA A 205 15.26 12.23 -9.10
CA ALA A 205 16.34 11.83 -9.99
C ALA A 205 15.74 11.20 -11.25
N TYR A 206 15.21 12.06 -12.12
CA TYR A 206 15.16 11.84 -13.56
C TYR A 206 15.86 13.01 -14.23
#